data_AF-A0AB37YMY8-F1
#
_entry.id   AF-A0AB37YMY8-F1
#
_cell.length_a   1.000
_cell.length_b   1.000
_cell.length_c   1.000
_cell.angle_alpha   90.00
_cell.angle_beta   90.00
_cell.angle_gamma   90.00
#
_symmetry.space_group_name_H-M   'P 1'
#
loop_
_entity.id
_entity.type
_entity.pdbx_description
1 polymer ?
#
loop_
_entity_poly.entity_id
_entity_poly.type
_entity_poly.pdbx_seq_one_letter_code
_entity_poly.pdbx_strand_id
1 'polypeptide(L)'
;MEVSLALICSISLILGLLQLWVGAILLLLLIMYTIGIIVNLYRKRTNISCGCGGIVGDHNLSWTLVFRNIFLVGLIIFLIKNETDFFSLQSLLIYEKDISLIFNHNGIFSILLSTFLVLLIAILNSTFTIYRSMNHFLYLTKQIKE
;
A
#
# COMPACT_ATOMS: atom_id res chain seq x y z
N MET A 1 8.23 16.66 5.14
CA MET A 1 8.63 15.85 6.32
C MET A 1 7.75 14.60 6.50
N GLU A 2 6.43 14.67 6.28
CA GLU A 2 5.55 13.50 6.41
C GLU A 2 5.86 12.39 5.39
N VAL A 3 6.04 12.74 4.11
CA VAL A 3 6.30 11.77 3.03
C VAL A 3 7.64 11.04 3.21
N SER A 4 8.69 11.75 3.62
CA SER A 4 10.00 11.15 3.88
C SER A 4 9.94 10.13 5.01
N LEU A 5 9.17 10.41 6.07
CA LEU A 5 9.03 9.51 7.21
C LEU A 5 8.22 8.26 6.84
N ALA A 6 7.15 8.42 6.07
CA ALA A 6 6.39 7.30 5.52
C ALA A 6 7.24 6.41 4.61
N LEU A 7 8.08 6.99 3.74
CA LEU A 7 8.98 6.23 2.87
C LEU A 7 10.02 5.44 3.67
N ILE A 8 10.64 6.06 4.67
CA ILE A 8 11.61 5.39 5.55
C ILE A 8 10.94 4.22 6.27
N CYS A 9 9.78 4.44 6.89
CA CYS A 9 9.03 3.37 7.56
C CYS A 9 8.62 2.26 6.59
N SER A 10 8.20 2.59 5.37
CA SER A 10 7.81 1.60 4.36
C SER A 10 9.00 0.73 3.95
N ILE A 11 10.17 1.35 3.72
CA ILE A 11 11.40 0.64 3.35
C ILE A 11 11.87 -0.24 4.51
N SER A 12 11.88 0.27 5.74
CA SER A 12 12.25 -0.53 6.92
C SER A 12 11.33 -1.74 7.11
N LEU A 13 10.02 -1.58 6.86
CA LEU A 13 9.07 -2.68 6.93
C LEU A 13 9.34 -3.74 5.84
N ILE A 14 9.62 -3.33 4.61
CA ILE A 14 9.96 -4.24 3.49
C ILE A 14 11.25 -5.02 3.79
N LEU A 15 12.23 -4.37 4.41
CA LEU A 15 13.49 -4.98 4.82
C LEU A 15 13.36 -5.85 6.08
N GLY A 16 12.18 -5.91 6.71
CA GLY A 16 11.95 -6.65 7.95
C GLY A 16 12.75 -6.10 9.13
N LEU A 17 13.02 -4.79 9.15
CA LEU A 17 13.78 -4.12 10.19
C LEU A 17 12.85 -3.37 11.14
N LEU A 18 12.99 -3.64 12.45
CA LEU A 18 12.20 -3.02 13.53
C LEU A 18 10.68 -3.14 13.29
N GLN A 19 10.24 -4.30 12.80
CA GLN A 19 8.90 -4.52 12.25
C GLN A 19 7.76 -4.12 13.21
N LEU A 20 7.93 -4.36 14.50
CA LEU A 20 6.95 -3.99 15.53
C LEU A 20 6.84 -2.47 15.71
N TRP A 21 7.97 -1.78 15.83
CA TRP A 21 8.03 -0.32 16.03
C TRP A 21 7.59 0.44 14.78
N VAL A 22 8.11 0.03 13.62
CA VAL A 22 7.79 0.62 12.32
C VAL A 22 6.32 0.37 11.96
N GLY A 23 5.81 -0.85 12.23
CA GLY A 23 4.40 -1.19 12.05
C GLY A 23 3.48 -0.34 12.91
N ALA A 24 3.83 -0.10 14.19
CA ALA A 24 3.06 0.76 15.08
C ALA A 24 3.01 2.22 14.60
N ILE A 25 4.14 2.78 14.13
CA ILE A 25 4.21 4.14 13.59
C ILE A 25 3.35 4.26 12.33
N LEU A 26 3.44 3.30 11.41
CA LEU A 26 2.62 3.28 10.20
C LEU A 26 1.13 3.16 10.51
N LEU A 27 0.76 2.33 11.48
CA LEU A 27 -0.62 2.16 11.92
C LEU A 27 -1.19 3.46 12.51
N LEU A 28 -0.44 4.14 13.37
CA LEU A 28 -0.82 5.45 13.92
C LEU A 28 -1.05 6.46 12.78
N LEU A 29 -0.10 6.55 11.86
CA LEU A 29 -0.16 7.45 10.71
C LEU A 29 -1.43 7.17 9.89
N LEU A 30 -1.68 5.91 9.56
CA LEU A 30 -2.82 5.49 8.74
C LEU A 30 -4.17 5.80 9.41
N ILE A 31 -4.26 5.60 10.73
CA ILE A 31 -5.45 5.93 11.51
C ILE A 31 -5.71 7.43 11.49
N MET A 32 -4.68 8.25 11.72
CA MET A 32 -4.81 9.72 11.69
C MET A 32 -5.33 10.22 10.33
N TYR A 33 -4.75 9.72 9.23
CA TYR A 33 -5.23 10.05 7.88
C TYR A 33 -6.67 9.58 7.67
N THR A 34 -7.01 8.36 8.09
CA THR A 34 -8.35 7.80 7.90
C THR A 34 -9.41 8.58 8.66
N ILE A 35 -9.13 8.98 9.91
CA ILE A 35 -10.03 9.83 10.71
C ILE A 35 -10.19 11.18 10.01
N GLY A 36 -9.10 11.80 9.55
CA GLY A 36 -9.15 13.05 8.80
C GLY A 36 -10.05 12.95 7.56
N ILE A 37 -9.92 11.88 6.78
CA ILE A 37 -10.74 11.63 5.59
C ILE A 37 -12.22 11.43 5.99
N ILE A 38 -12.52 10.61 7.01
CA ILE A 38 -13.89 10.34 7.48
C ILE A 38 -14.57 11.63 7.94
N VAL A 39 -13.91 12.44 8.76
CA VAL A 39 -14.47 13.71 9.26
C VAL A 39 -14.76 14.67 8.11
N ASN A 40 -13.88 14.74 7.11
CA ASN A 40 -14.09 15.60 5.94
C ASN A 40 -15.20 15.08 5.01
N LEU A 41 -15.29 13.76 4.80
CA LEU A 41 -16.39 13.13 4.05
C LEU A 41 -17.74 13.30 4.74
N TYR A 42 -17.80 13.16 6.07
CA TYR A 42 -19.03 13.39 6.85
C TYR A 42 -19.50 14.84 6.75
N ARG A 43 -18.55 15.80 6.70
CA ARG A 43 -18.83 17.22 6.46
C ARG A 43 -19.13 17.56 4.99
N LYS A 44 -19.23 16.54 4.11
CA LYS A 44 -19.42 16.66 2.65
C LYS A 44 -18.36 17.53 1.96
N ARG A 45 -17.19 17.71 2.57
CA ARG A 45 -16.07 18.46 2.00
C ARG A 45 -15.17 17.51 1.22
N THR A 46 -15.52 17.26 -0.04
CA THR A 46 -14.81 16.31 -0.92
C THR A 46 -13.69 16.95 -1.75
N ASN A 47 -13.71 18.27 -1.93
CA ASN A 47 -12.74 19.03 -2.75
C ASN A 47 -11.42 19.37 -2.01
N ILE A 48 -11.07 18.64 -0.95
CA ILE A 48 -9.84 18.90 -0.19
C ILE A 48 -8.74 17.99 -0.73
N SER A 49 -7.69 18.60 -1.29
CA SER A 49 -6.50 17.89 -1.72
C SER A 49 -5.76 17.35 -0.49
N CYS A 50 -5.67 16.02 -0.35
CA CYS A 50 -5.06 15.33 0.79
C CYS A 50 -3.52 15.46 0.84
N GLY A 51 -2.90 16.22 -0.07
CA GLY A 51 -1.45 16.49 -0.12
C GLY A 51 -0.57 15.26 -0.43
N CYS A 52 -1.11 14.05 -0.30
CA CYS A 52 -0.43 12.77 -0.54
C CYS A 52 -0.55 12.27 -2.00
N GLY A 53 -1.12 13.09 -2.89
CA GLY A 53 -1.55 12.72 -4.24
C GLY A 53 -0.53 12.91 -5.36
N GLY A 54 0.78 12.98 -5.07
CA GLY A 54 1.84 12.96 -6.10
C GLY A 54 1.75 14.07 -7.17
N ILE A 55 2.58 13.94 -8.20
CA ILE A 55 2.76 14.90 -9.33
C ILE A 55 1.50 15.03 -10.22
N VAL A 56 0.49 14.19 -10.02
CA VAL A 56 -0.65 14.03 -10.94
C VAL A 56 -1.98 14.32 -10.23
N GLY A 57 -2.16 15.57 -9.82
CA GLY A 57 -3.47 16.22 -9.75
C GLY A 57 -4.36 15.91 -8.54
N ASP A 58 -5.10 16.94 -8.14
CA ASP A 58 -6.11 16.97 -7.08
C ASP A 58 -7.03 15.74 -7.10
N HIS A 59 -6.74 14.78 -6.22
CA HIS A 59 -7.65 13.68 -5.96
C HIS A 59 -8.68 14.12 -4.93
N ASN A 60 -9.93 14.21 -5.37
CA ASN A 60 -11.07 14.36 -4.48
C ASN A 60 -11.09 13.24 -3.44
N LEU A 61 -11.41 13.59 -2.20
CA LEU A 61 -11.59 12.62 -1.12
C LEU A 61 -12.73 11.66 -1.51
N SER A 62 -12.43 10.36 -1.52
CA SER A 62 -13.36 9.29 -1.87
C SER A 62 -13.41 8.23 -0.76
N TRP A 63 -14.55 7.55 -0.66
CA TRP A 63 -14.72 6.41 0.26
C TRP A 63 -13.78 5.24 -0.06
N THR A 64 -13.29 5.15 -1.30
CA THR A 64 -12.27 4.18 -1.71
C THR A 64 -10.97 4.33 -0.92
N LEU A 65 -10.57 5.57 -0.57
CA LEU A 65 -9.39 5.84 0.26
C LEU A 65 -9.56 5.30 1.68
N VAL A 66 -10.76 5.47 2.26
CA VAL A 66 -11.09 4.96 3.60
C VAL A 66 -11.03 3.43 3.62
N PHE A 67 -11.66 2.77 2.65
CA PHE A 67 -11.64 1.31 2.54
C PHE A 67 -10.21 0.77 2.39
N ARG A 68 -9.40 1.38 1.51
CA ARG A 68 -7.98 1.02 1.33
C ARG A 68 -7.21 1.13 2.63
N ASN A 69 -7.38 2.24 3.36
CA ASN A 69 -6.64 2.44 4.60
C ASN A 69 -7.09 1.45 5.69
N ILE A 70 -8.39 1.19 5.85
CA ILE A 70 -8.90 0.18 6.81
C ILE A 70 -8.34 -1.22 6.48
N PHE A 71 -8.31 -1.59 5.21
CA PHE A 71 -7.73 -2.85 4.77
C PHE A 71 -6.24 -2.95 5.13
N LEU A 72 -5.47 -1.89 4.89
CA LEU A 72 -4.05 -1.80 5.26
C LEU A 72 -3.83 -1.85 6.78
N VAL A 73 -4.69 -1.22 7.59
CA VAL A 73 -4.65 -1.37 9.07
C VAL A 73 -4.83 -2.84 9.45
N GLY A 74 -5.81 -3.52 8.85
CA GLY A 74 -6.05 -4.95 9.09
C GLY A 74 -4.82 -5.82 8.77
N LEU A 75 -4.15 -5.54 7.64
CA LEU A 75 -2.92 -6.24 7.27
C LEU A 75 -1.77 -5.98 8.24
N ILE A 76 -1.58 -4.75 8.72
CA ILE A 76 -0.53 -4.44 9.70
C ILE A 76 -0.80 -5.16 11.03
N ILE A 77 -2.06 -5.19 11.49
CA ILE A 77 -2.43 -5.92 12.72
C ILE A 77 -2.18 -7.43 12.53
N PHE A 78 -2.56 -7.99 11.38
CA PHE A 78 -2.31 -9.39 11.07
C PHE A 78 -0.80 -9.69 11.06
N LEU A 79 0.00 -8.80 10.48
CA LEU A 79 1.46 -8.93 10.43
C LEU A 79 2.09 -8.88 11.82
N ILE A 80 1.63 -8.00 12.71
CA ILE A 80 2.14 -7.91 14.09
C ILE A 80 1.77 -9.14 14.90
N LYS A 81 0.57 -9.72 14.69
CA LYS A 81 0.12 -10.92 15.40
C LYS A 81 0.78 -12.22 14.94
N ASN A 82 1.20 -12.27 13.68
CA ASN A 82 1.86 -13.45 13.11
C ASN A 82 3.34 -13.12 12.96
N GLU A 83 4.14 -13.47 13.96
CA GLU A 83 5.60 -13.34 13.88
C GLU A 83 6.11 -14.21 12.73
N THR A 84 6.43 -13.57 11.60
CA THR A 84 7.04 -14.25 10.45
C THR A 84 8.55 -14.04 10.52
N ASP A 85 9.28 -15.11 10.82
CA ASP A 85 10.75 -15.13 10.82
C ASP A 85 11.37 -15.13 9.41
N PHE A 86 10.55 -15.16 8.37
CA PHE A 86 11.00 -15.30 6.98
C PHE A 86 11.67 -14.01 6.49
N PHE A 87 12.96 -14.12 6.15
CA PHE A 87 13.70 -13.11 5.38
C PHE A 87 13.75 -11.70 6.00
N SER A 88 13.84 -11.60 7.33
CA SER A 88 14.05 -10.32 8.03
C SER A 88 15.55 -9.99 8.10
N LEU A 89 15.95 -8.77 7.70
CA LEU A 89 17.33 -8.29 7.90
C LEU A 89 17.66 -8.19 9.39
N GLN A 90 16.65 -7.98 10.24
CA GLN A 90 16.82 -7.97 11.68
C GLN A 90 17.29 -9.33 12.22
N SER A 91 16.75 -10.44 11.72
CA SER A 91 17.13 -11.79 12.14
C SER A 91 18.55 -12.16 11.69
N LEU A 92 19.02 -11.60 10.56
CA LEU A 92 20.37 -11.80 10.04
C LEU A 92 21.42 -10.95 10.75
N LEU A 93 21.10 -9.68 11.05
CA LEU A 93 22.07 -8.69 11.52
C LEU A 93 22.11 -8.57 13.06
N ILE A 94 21.01 -8.87 13.76
CA ILE A 94 20.89 -8.70 15.22
C ILE A 94 20.82 -10.03 15.97
N TYR A 95 20.25 -11.08 15.38
CA TYR A 95 20.01 -12.34 16.07
C TYR A 95 20.99 -13.46 15.68
N GLU A 96 21.92 -13.21 14.74
CA GLU A 96 22.89 -14.18 14.20
C GLU A 96 22.29 -15.58 13.96
N LYS A 97 21.05 -15.64 13.47
CA LYS A 97 20.35 -16.90 13.23
C LYS A 97 20.96 -17.58 12.00
N ASP A 98 21.13 -18.91 12.05
CA ASP A 98 21.73 -19.69 10.97
C ASP A 98 21.07 -19.40 9.61
N ILE A 99 21.91 -19.17 8.59
CA ILE A 99 21.50 -18.83 7.21
C ILE A 99 20.58 -19.91 6.61
N SER A 100 20.71 -21.16 7.05
CA SER A 100 19.90 -22.30 6.63
C SER A 100 18.43 -22.23 7.07
N LEU A 101 18.12 -21.57 8.19
CA LEU A 101 16.75 -21.34 8.65
C LEU A 101 16.08 -20.18 7.89
N ILE A 102 16.87 -19.20 7.44
CA ILE A 102 16.41 -18.03 6.68
C ILE A 102 16.14 -18.40 5.20
N PHE A 103 17.01 -19.23 4.59
CA PHE A 103 16.88 -19.74 3.22
C PHE A 103 16.11 -21.07 3.14
N ASN A 104 15.10 -21.26 3.98
CA ASN A 104 14.21 -22.40 3.84
C ASN A 104 13.39 -22.31 2.54
N HIS A 105 12.98 -23.44 1.97
CA HIS A 105 12.12 -23.53 0.78
C HIS A 105 10.87 -22.63 0.91
N ASN A 106 10.32 -22.55 2.12
CA ASN A 106 9.16 -21.71 2.44
C ASN A 106 9.44 -20.21 2.29
N GLY A 107 10.65 -19.75 2.66
CA GLY A 107 11.05 -18.35 2.53
C GLY A 107 11.16 -17.93 1.06
N ILE A 108 11.82 -18.75 0.24
CA ILE A 108 11.96 -18.52 -1.20
C ILE A 108 10.57 -18.53 -1.88
N PHE A 109 9.71 -19.49 -1.51
CA PHE A 109 8.35 -19.57 -2.03
C PHE A 109 7.53 -18.31 -1.73
N SER A 110 7.66 -17.74 -0.52
CA SER A 110 6.94 -16.51 -0.15
C SER A 110 7.35 -15.28 -0.99
N ILE A 111 8.62 -15.16 -1.35
CA ILE A 111 9.13 -14.08 -2.21
C ILE A 111 8.63 -14.27 -3.64
N LEU A 112 8.67 -15.49 -4.17
CA LEU A 112 8.15 -15.79 -5.51
C LEU A 112 6.64 -15.54 -5.59
N LEU A 113 5.89 -15.95 -4.57
CA LEU A 113 4.44 -15.75 -4.53
C LEU A 113 4.08 -14.25 -4.44
N SER A 114 4.76 -13.49 -3.59
CA SER A 114 4.50 -12.05 -3.42
C SER A 114 4.86 -11.27 -4.69
N THR A 115 6.01 -11.53 -5.30
CA THR A 115 6.40 -10.90 -6.57
C THR A 115 5.44 -11.23 -7.70
N PHE A 116 4.99 -12.48 -7.81
CA PHE A 116 3.98 -12.89 -8.79
C PHE A 116 2.64 -12.16 -8.59
N LEU A 117 2.16 -12.06 -7.34
CA LEU A 117 0.92 -11.34 -7.02
C LEU A 117 1.00 -9.85 -7.39
N VAL A 118 2.12 -9.20 -7.09
CA VAL A 118 2.33 -7.77 -7.43
C VAL A 118 2.30 -7.57 -8.96
N LEU A 119 2.97 -8.43 -9.71
CA LEU A 119 2.95 -8.37 -11.18
C LEU A 119 1.54 -8.60 -11.73
N LEU A 120 0.79 -9.56 -11.18
CA LEU A 120 -0.58 -9.82 -11.59
C LEU A 120 -1.49 -8.61 -11.34
N ILE A 121 -1.39 -7.99 -10.16
CA ILE A 121 -2.13 -6.75 -9.84
C ILE A 121 -1.73 -5.62 -10.80
N ALA A 122 -0.45 -5.47 -11.12
CA ALA A 122 0.02 -4.44 -12.04
C ALA A 122 -0.55 -4.62 -13.47
N ILE A 123 -0.63 -5.86 -13.95
CA ILE A 123 -1.22 -6.21 -15.26
C ILE A 123 -2.74 -5.95 -15.26
N LEU A 124 -3.45 -6.30 -14.19
CA LEU A 124 -4.88 -6.00 -14.08
C LEU A 124 -5.14 -4.49 -14.05
N ASN A 125 -4.32 -3.73 -13.34
CA ASN A 125 -4.44 -2.28 -13.29
C ASN A 125 -4.15 -1.63 -14.65
N SER A 126 -3.14 -2.11 -15.39
CA SER A 126 -2.82 -1.59 -16.72
C SER A 126 -3.93 -1.88 -17.73
N THR A 127 -4.46 -3.10 -17.73
CA THR A 127 -5.59 -3.48 -18.62
C THR A 127 -6.86 -2.69 -18.29
N PHE A 128 -7.20 -2.49 -17.02
CA PHE A 128 -8.34 -1.66 -16.63
C PHE A 128 -8.17 -0.19 -17.06
N THR A 129 -6.95 0.34 -16.97
CA THR A 129 -6.63 1.70 -17.41
C THR A 129 -6.81 1.84 -18.92
N ILE A 130 -6.32 0.86 -19.70
CA ILE A 130 -6.50 0.82 -21.16
C ILE A 130 -7.98 0.72 -21.52
N TYR A 131 -8.72 -0.19 -20.87
CA TYR A 131 -10.17 -0.35 -21.09
C TYR A 131 -10.93 0.95 -20.85
N ARG A 132 -10.65 1.64 -19.74
CA ARG A 132 -11.28 2.93 -19.42
C ARG A 132 -10.93 4.01 -20.45
N SER A 133 -9.66 4.08 -20.87
CA SER A 133 -9.20 5.03 -21.89
C SER A 133 -9.88 4.77 -23.24
N MET A 134 -10.04 3.51 -23.62
CA MET A 134 -10.66 3.12 -24.89
C MET A 134 -12.17 3.43 -24.90
N ASN A 135 -12.88 3.14 -23.81
CA ASN A 135 -14.29 3.52 -23.67
C ASN A 135 -14.50 5.04 -23.73
N HIS A 136 -13.58 5.81 -23.14
CA HIS A 136 -13.63 7.27 -23.22
C HIS A 136 -13.45 7.76 -24.67
N PHE A 137 -12.51 7.18 -25.41
CA PHE A 137 -12.31 7.49 -26.83
C PHE A 137 -13.53 7.10 -27.69
N LEU A 138 -14.13 5.93 -27.43
CA LEU A 138 -15.37 5.48 -28.09
C LEU A 138 -16.55 6.42 -27.82
N TYR A 139 -16.66 6.94 -26.59
CA TYR A 139 -17.68 7.94 -26.25
C TYR A 139 -17.50 9.25 -27.03
N LEU A 140 -16.27 9.78 -27.10
CA LEU A 140 -15.98 11.01 -27.84
C LEU A 140 -16.22 10.86 -29.35
N THR A 141 -15.79 9.75 -29.93
CA THR A 141 -16.03 9.47 -31.36
C THR A 141 -17.51 9.30 -31.69
N LYS A 142 -18.33 8.80 -30.76
CA LYS A 142 -19.78 8.76 -30.93
C LYS A 142 -20.41 10.16 -30.93
N GLN A 143 -19.95 11.07 -30.05
CA GLN A 143 -20.42 12.46 -30.00
C GLN A 143 -20.04 13.29 -31.24
N ILE A 144 -18.91 13.02 -31.88
CA ILE A 144 -18.49 13.75 -33.10
C ILE A 144 -19.34 13.34 -34.33
N LYS A 145 -20.03 12.18 -34.27
CA LYS A 145 -20.80 11.62 -35.38
C LYS A 145 -22.28 12.04 -35.38
N GLU A 146 -22.79 12.60 -34.28
CA GLU A 146 -24.12 13.23 -34.16
C GLU A 146 -24.05 14.74 -34.43
#